data_AF-A0A838N0H8-F1
#
_entry.id   AF-A0A838N0H8-F1
#
_cell.length_a   1.000
_cell.length_b   1.000
_cell.length_c   1.000
_cell.angle_alpha   90.00
_cell.angle_beta   90.00
_cell.angle_gamma   90.00
#
_symmetry.space_group_name_H-M   'P 1'
#
loop_
_entity.id
_entity.type
_entity.pdbx_description
1 polymer ?
#
loop_
_entity_poly.entity_id
_entity_poly.type
_entity_poly.pdbx_seq_one_letter_code
_entity_poly.pdbx_strand_id
1 'polypeptide(L)'
;MEERARSVEEYHFQHRVFTPATAGAWARIVGLEREIRLCCFLLLRKRLRYTSVDVIEEIHKKWNQSRGEEVANSISHGIGLLAGAIGTPILLFAAWQRGSIAFAVGAAVFAATMLLLYLGSTLYHAWPRTAFKSALQVVDHSAIFLLIAGTYTPFTLGPLHGPRGWVILALVWALAVCGVILKTRKGALHRPRVAMALYLGMGWLIIVAIRPLASAVPLSTLLWLVAGGVAYTGGVIFFVREHVRYNHFVWHLFVLGGTLCHYFAVLTYATSTVA
;
A
#
# COMPACT_ATOMS: atom_id res chain seq x y z
N MET A 1 42.79 -6.84 9.95
CA MET A 1 42.83 -6.81 8.47
C MET A 1 42.35 -8.10 7.83
N GLU A 2 42.65 -9.27 8.41
CA GLU A 2 42.21 -10.59 7.91
C GLU A 2 40.69 -10.82 7.96
N GLU A 3 39.97 -10.21 8.91
CA GLU A 3 38.51 -10.31 9.02
C GLU A 3 37.79 -9.55 7.88
N ARG A 4 38.40 -8.47 7.40
CA ARG A 4 37.92 -7.68 6.26
C ARG A 4 38.14 -8.42 4.94
N ALA A 5 39.24 -9.16 4.80
CA ALA A 5 39.51 -10.01 3.63
C ALA A 5 38.50 -11.17 3.54
N ARG A 6 38.20 -11.83 4.67
CA ARG A 6 37.17 -12.90 4.72
C ARG A 6 35.78 -12.41 4.31
N SER A 7 35.39 -11.20 4.71
CA SER A 7 34.08 -10.62 4.33
C SER A 7 33.96 -10.30 2.84
N VAL A 8 35.07 -9.97 2.17
CA VAL A 8 35.11 -9.68 0.73
C VAL A 8 35.09 -10.97 -0.10
N GLU A 9 35.74 -12.02 0.39
CA GLU A 9 35.77 -13.32 -0.28
C GLU A 9 34.41 -14.03 -0.20
N GLU A 10 33.71 -13.90 0.93
CA GLU A 10 32.33 -14.41 1.10
C GLU A 10 31.31 -13.64 0.22
N TYR A 11 31.53 -12.33 0.02
CA TYR A 11 30.75 -11.50 -0.92
C TYR A 11 30.94 -11.94 -2.39
N HIS A 12 32.17 -12.29 -2.78
CA HIS A 12 32.43 -12.83 -4.13
C HIS A 12 31.94 -14.27 -4.32
N PHE A 13 31.76 -15.03 -3.25
CA PHE A 13 31.24 -16.40 -3.31
C PHE A 13 29.70 -16.44 -3.48
N GLN A 14 28.94 -15.55 -2.82
CA GLN A 14 27.48 -15.51 -2.96
C GLN A 14 26.97 -14.98 -4.32
N HIS A 15 27.83 -14.31 -5.10
CA HIS A 15 27.46 -13.77 -6.42
C HIS A 15 27.79 -14.68 -7.61
N ARG A 16 28.13 -15.96 -7.37
CA ARG A 16 28.48 -16.92 -8.44
C ARG A 16 27.33 -17.80 -8.95
N VAL A 17 26.07 -17.44 -8.69
CA VAL A 17 24.89 -18.17 -9.18
C VAL A 17 23.88 -17.22 -9.80
N PHE A 18 24.24 -16.52 -10.88
CA PHE A 18 23.28 -16.02 -11.88
C PHE A 18 24.05 -15.74 -13.17
N THR A 19 24.19 -16.75 -14.02
CA THR A 19 24.68 -16.54 -15.39
C THR A 19 23.58 -15.88 -16.24
N PRO A 20 23.92 -15.01 -17.20
CA PRO A 20 22.96 -14.32 -18.08
C PRO A 20 22.13 -15.24 -19.00
N ALA A 21 22.31 -16.55 -18.92
CA ALA A 21 21.79 -17.51 -19.89
C ALA A 21 20.29 -17.82 -19.72
N THR A 22 19.70 -17.61 -18.54
CA THR A 22 18.28 -17.95 -18.27
C THR A 22 17.31 -16.78 -18.43
N ALA A 23 17.80 -15.54 -18.45
CA ALA A 23 16.99 -14.34 -18.66
C ALA A 23 16.62 -14.11 -20.14
N GLY A 24 17.41 -14.65 -21.07
CA GLY A 24 17.23 -14.46 -22.52
C GLY A 24 16.13 -15.32 -23.16
N ALA A 25 15.55 -16.28 -22.43
CA ALA A 25 14.50 -17.16 -22.97
C ALA A 25 13.11 -16.47 -22.94
N TRP A 26 12.82 -15.66 -21.93
CA TRP A 26 11.51 -15.01 -21.75
C TRP A 26 11.35 -13.70 -22.55
N ALA A 27 12.43 -12.95 -22.77
CA ALA A 27 12.39 -11.66 -23.48
C ALA A 27 12.08 -11.78 -24.99
N ARG A 28 12.26 -12.96 -25.59
CA ARG A 28 12.00 -13.20 -27.02
C ARG A 28 10.52 -13.30 -27.40
N ILE A 29 9.62 -13.42 -26.42
CA ILE A 29 8.18 -13.62 -26.66
C ILE A 29 7.41 -12.30 -26.83
N VAL A 30 7.95 -11.14 -26.40
CA VAL A 30 7.15 -9.89 -26.25
C VAL A 30 7.70 -8.69 -27.05
N GLY A 31 8.67 -8.87 -27.94
CA GLY A 31 9.00 -7.86 -28.97
C GLY A 31 9.38 -6.44 -28.49
N LEU A 32 9.82 -6.26 -27.24
CA LEU A 32 10.08 -4.95 -26.63
C LEU A 32 11.57 -4.67 -26.33
N GLU A 33 12.49 -5.21 -27.15
CA GLU A 33 13.91 -5.25 -26.79
C GLU A 33 14.63 -3.89 -26.84
N ARG A 34 14.23 -2.95 -27.70
CA ARG A 34 15.03 -1.73 -27.92
C ARG A 34 14.78 -0.63 -26.88
N GLU A 35 13.54 -0.40 -26.50
CA GLU A 35 13.21 0.70 -25.57
C GLU A 35 13.57 0.35 -24.11
N ILE A 36 13.39 -0.91 -23.71
CA ILE A 36 13.76 -1.37 -22.36
C ILE A 36 15.28 -1.36 -22.17
N ARG A 37 16.06 -1.78 -23.18
CA ARG A 37 17.53 -1.78 -23.09
C ARG A 37 18.10 -0.37 -23.01
N LEU A 38 17.56 0.58 -23.76
CA LEU A 38 18.03 1.98 -23.73
C LEU A 38 17.64 2.67 -22.42
N CYS A 39 16.44 2.43 -21.90
CA CYS A 39 16.00 2.94 -20.61
C CYS A 39 16.80 2.33 -19.45
N CYS A 40 17.02 1.01 -19.45
CA CYS A 40 17.90 0.33 -18.49
C CYS A 40 19.35 0.85 -18.56
N PHE A 41 19.92 1.03 -19.75
CA PHE A 41 21.29 1.51 -19.92
C PHE A 41 21.47 2.95 -19.45
N LEU A 42 20.52 3.85 -19.73
CA LEU A 42 20.56 5.23 -19.27
C LEU A 42 20.29 5.36 -17.76
N LEU A 43 19.40 4.54 -17.20
CA LEU A 43 19.15 4.43 -15.75
C LEU A 43 20.35 3.85 -14.99
N LEU A 44 21.07 2.89 -15.60
CA LEU A 44 22.31 2.33 -15.05
C LEU A 44 23.46 3.35 -15.11
N ARG A 45 23.62 4.08 -16.22
CA ARG A 45 24.75 5.01 -16.41
C ARG A 45 24.66 6.28 -15.55
N LYS A 46 23.46 6.80 -15.28
CA LYS A 46 23.28 7.91 -14.31
C LYS A 46 23.50 7.47 -12.85
N ARG A 47 23.43 6.16 -12.56
CA ARG A 47 23.57 5.59 -11.21
C ARG A 47 25.01 5.18 -10.85
N LEU A 48 25.91 5.04 -11.82
CA LEU A 48 27.29 4.57 -11.61
C LEU A 48 28.30 5.67 -11.22
N ARG A 49 27.89 6.95 -11.14
CA ARG A 49 28.79 8.06 -10.80
C ARG A 49 28.54 8.69 -9.42
N TYR A 50 27.54 8.17 -8.69
CA TYR A 50 27.28 8.53 -7.30
C TYR A 50 27.76 7.33 -6.48
N THR A 51 28.86 7.55 -5.78
CA THR A 51 29.67 6.61 -4.99
C THR A 51 28.85 5.49 -4.37
N SER A 52 29.17 4.24 -4.76
CA SER A 52 28.50 3.03 -4.32
C SER A 52 28.52 2.86 -2.79
N VAL A 53 29.51 3.43 -2.10
CA VAL A 53 29.66 3.34 -0.65
C VAL A 53 28.71 4.30 0.07
N ASP A 54 28.62 5.55 -0.34
CA ASP A 54 27.73 6.56 0.29
C ASP A 54 26.25 6.21 0.11
N VAL A 55 25.88 5.64 -1.06
CA VAL A 55 24.53 5.12 -1.29
C VAL A 55 24.23 3.92 -0.40
N ILE A 56 25.18 3.00 -0.24
CA ILE A 56 24.99 1.82 0.62
C ILE A 56 24.86 2.26 2.08
N GLU A 57 25.66 3.23 2.53
CA GLU A 57 25.64 3.73 3.91
C GLU A 57 24.38 4.57 4.21
N GLU A 58 23.95 5.42 3.27
CA GLU A 58 22.69 6.19 3.36
C GLU A 58 21.46 5.28 3.25
N ILE A 59 21.52 4.22 2.43
CA ILE A 59 20.52 3.15 2.43
C ILE A 59 20.54 2.45 3.79
N HIS A 60 21.68 1.96 4.29
CA HIS A 60 21.78 1.21 5.55
C HIS A 60 21.25 2.00 6.75
N LYS A 61 21.52 3.31 6.79
CA LYS A 61 21.04 4.23 7.83
C LYS A 61 19.52 4.46 7.76
N LYS A 62 18.88 4.19 6.62
CA LYS A 62 17.44 4.33 6.37
C LYS A 62 16.62 3.11 6.78
N TRP A 63 17.24 1.93 6.96
CA TRP A 63 16.56 0.67 7.32
C TRP A 63 16.86 0.29 8.78
N ASN A 64 16.21 0.98 9.70
CA ASN A 64 16.39 0.82 11.15
C ASN A 64 15.68 -0.43 11.75
N GLN A 65 15.10 -1.31 10.92
CA GLN A 65 14.39 -2.49 11.40
C GLN A 65 15.26 -3.75 11.35
N SER A 66 15.27 -4.48 12.46
CA SER A 66 15.90 -5.79 12.60
C SER A 66 15.22 -6.84 11.72
N ARG A 67 15.90 -7.98 11.47
CA ARG A 67 15.30 -9.10 10.72
C ARG A 67 13.99 -9.59 11.36
N GLY A 68 13.93 -9.64 12.69
CA GLY A 68 12.73 -10.05 13.42
C GLY A 68 11.55 -9.08 13.24
N GLU A 69 11.82 -7.78 13.13
CA GLU A 69 10.79 -6.77 12.86
C GLU A 69 10.27 -6.87 11.42
N GLU A 70 11.17 -7.05 10.44
CA GLU A 70 10.77 -7.26 9.04
C GLU A 70 9.93 -8.53 8.86
N VAL A 71 10.27 -9.61 9.57
CA VAL A 71 9.44 -10.85 9.59
C VAL A 71 8.07 -10.58 10.22
N ALA A 72 8.00 -9.89 11.36
CA ALA A 72 6.74 -9.56 12.01
C ALA A 72 5.85 -8.67 11.11
N ASN A 73 6.44 -7.69 10.43
CA ASN A 73 5.75 -6.82 9.48
C ASN A 73 5.22 -7.61 8.27
N SER A 74 6.03 -8.52 7.72
CA SER A 74 5.64 -9.39 6.60
C SER A 74 4.50 -10.34 6.99
N ILE A 75 4.57 -10.98 8.16
CA ILE A 75 3.53 -11.90 8.65
C ILE A 75 2.21 -11.15 8.91
N SER A 76 2.24 -10.01 9.59
CA SER A 76 1.02 -9.23 9.89
C SER A 76 0.24 -8.86 8.63
N HIS A 77 0.91 -8.33 7.61
CA HIS A 77 0.24 -7.99 6.35
C HIS A 77 -0.01 -9.21 5.45
N GLY A 78 0.77 -10.29 5.58
CA GLY A 78 0.48 -11.56 4.93
C GLY A 78 -0.83 -12.19 5.43
N ILE A 79 -1.10 -12.11 6.75
CA ILE A 79 -2.40 -12.48 7.32
C ILE A 79 -3.51 -11.61 6.76
N GLY A 80 -3.29 -10.29 6.66
CA GLY A 80 -4.22 -9.35 6.03
C GLY A 80 -4.52 -9.71 4.56
N LEU A 81 -3.50 -10.12 3.79
CA LEU A 81 -3.65 -10.56 2.41
C LEU A 81 -4.53 -11.81 2.30
N LEU A 82 -4.25 -12.83 3.12
CA LEU A 82 -5.02 -14.08 3.13
C LEU A 82 -6.46 -13.85 3.57
N ALA A 83 -6.67 -13.11 4.66
CA ALA A 83 -8.00 -12.74 5.13
C ALA A 83 -8.77 -11.92 4.08
N GLY A 84 -8.09 -10.97 3.42
CA GLY A 84 -8.66 -10.18 2.33
C GLY A 84 -9.03 -11.03 1.12
N ALA A 85 -8.19 -12.01 0.75
CA ALA A 85 -8.46 -12.92 -0.38
C ALA A 85 -9.68 -13.81 -0.11
N ILE A 86 -9.84 -14.29 1.13
CA ILE A 86 -11.01 -15.08 1.56
C ILE A 86 -12.26 -14.19 1.67
N GLY A 87 -12.12 -12.99 2.22
CA GLY A 87 -13.23 -12.06 2.44
C GLY A 87 -13.74 -11.41 1.14
N THR A 88 -12.90 -11.28 0.11
CA THR A 88 -13.26 -10.60 -1.14
C THR A 88 -14.45 -11.25 -1.85
N PRO A 89 -14.48 -12.58 -2.12
CA PRO A 89 -15.64 -13.22 -2.72
C PRO A 89 -16.94 -13.01 -1.92
N ILE A 90 -16.87 -13.07 -0.59
CA ILE A 90 -18.04 -12.86 0.30
C ILE A 90 -18.56 -11.43 0.14
N LEU A 91 -17.65 -10.44 0.17
CA LEU A 91 -17.99 -9.03 0.03
C LEU A 91 -18.61 -8.73 -1.34
N LEU A 92 -18.02 -9.25 -2.41
CA LEU A 92 -18.49 -9.02 -3.78
C LEU A 92 -19.84 -9.68 -4.03
N PHE A 93 -20.05 -10.89 -3.50
CA PHE A 93 -21.35 -11.55 -3.57
C PHE A 93 -22.43 -10.75 -2.84
N ALA A 94 -22.17 -10.30 -1.61
CA ALA A 94 -23.10 -9.47 -0.87
C ALA A 94 -23.39 -8.14 -1.61
N ALA A 95 -22.35 -7.49 -2.14
CA ALA A 95 -22.49 -6.24 -2.88
C ALA A 95 -23.29 -6.40 -4.18
N TRP A 96 -23.13 -7.55 -4.86
CA TRP A 96 -23.93 -7.91 -6.02
C TRP A 96 -25.40 -8.12 -5.67
N GLN A 97 -25.69 -8.85 -4.58
CA GLN A 97 -27.05 -9.12 -4.13
C GLN A 97 -27.82 -7.87 -3.71
N ARG A 98 -27.12 -6.79 -3.36
CA ARG A 98 -27.74 -5.49 -3.09
C ARG A 98 -28.42 -4.87 -4.32
N GLY A 99 -28.13 -5.34 -5.54
CA GLY A 99 -28.81 -4.90 -6.76
C GLY A 99 -28.33 -3.55 -7.34
N SER A 100 -27.24 -2.98 -6.80
CA SER A 100 -26.62 -1.76 -7.33
C SER A 100 -25.28 -2.07 -7.99
N ILE A 101 -25.22 -2.00 -9.33
CA ILE A 101 -23.99 -2.21 -10.11
C ILE A 101 -22.90 -1.22 -9.69
N ALA A 102 -23.25 0.05 -9.50
CA ALA A 102 -22.29 1.09 -9.10
C ALA A 102 -21.67 0.79 -7.72
N PHE A 103 -22.48 0.33 -6.76
CA PHE A 103 -21.97 -0.10 -5.46
C PHE A 103 -21.08 -1.34 -5.57
N ALA A 104 -21.47 -2.36 -6.36
CA ALA A 104 -20.68 -3.56 -6.57
C ALA A 104 -19.32 -3.27 -7.22
N VAL A 105 -19.27 -2.36 -8.20
CA VAL A 105 -18.02 -1.86 -8.80
C VAL A 105 -17.17 -1.16 -7.73
N GLY A 106 -17.77 -0.31 -6.90
CA GLY A 106 -17.03 0.35 -5.83
C GLY A 106 -16.48 -0.63 -4.79
N ALA A 107 -17.23 -1.67 -4.44
CA ALA A 107 -16.76 -2.75 -3.56
C ALA A 107 -15.60 -3.54 -4.18
N ALA A 108 -15.63 -3.78 -5.50
CA ALA A 108 -14.53 -4.41 -6.23
C ALA A 108 -13.26 -3.55 -6.23
N VAL A 109 -13.40 -2.23 -6.41
CA VAL A 109 -12.28 -1.29 -6.32
C VAL A 109 -11.67 -1.26 -4.91
N PHE A 110 -12.51 -1.24 -3.87
CA PHE A 110 -12.05 -1.38 -2.49
C PHE A 110 -11.29 -2.70 -2.27
N ALA A 111 -11.84 -3.83 -2.69
CA ALA A 111 -11.19 -5.14 -2.53
C ALA A 111 -9.86 -5.21 -3.28
N ALA A 112 -9.79 -4.72 -4.51
CA ALA A 112 -8.57 -4.74 -5.31
C ALA A 112 -7.46 -3.88 -4.68
N THR A 113 -7.79 -2.68 -4.22
CA THR A 113 -6.81 -1.79 -3.55
C THR A 113 -6.35 -2.32 -2.20
N MET A 114 -7.24 -2.98 -1.45
CA MET A 114 -6.92 -3.71 -0.22
C MET A 114 -5.91 -4.84 -0.48
N LEU A 115 -6.20 -5.70 -1.45
CA LEU A 115 -5.30 -6.81 -1.81
C LEU A 115 -3.94 -6.29 -2.30
N LEU A 116 -3.93 -5.21 -3.09
CA LEU A 116 -2.71 -4.57 -3.56
C LEU A 116 -1.85 -4.04 -2.40
N LEU A 117 -2.45 -3.40 -1.40
CA LEU A 117 -1.73 -2.92 -0.21
C LEU A 117 -1.10 -4.07 0.56
N TYR A 118 -1.87 -5.10 0.90
CA TYR A 118 -1.33 -6.20 1.69
C TYR A 118 -0.30 -7.03 0.92
N LEU A 119 -0.49 -7.24 -0.38
CA LEU A 119 0.51 -7.89 -1.23
C LEU A 119 1.79 -7.06 -1.31
N GLY A 120 1.67 -5.76 -1.64
CA GLY A 120 2.82 -4.86 -1.75
C GLY A 120 3.65 -4.81 -0.47
N SER A 121 2.97 -4.71 0.67
CA SER A 121 3.62 -4.65 1.98
C SER A 121 4.27 -5.97 2.40
N THR A 122 3.57 -7.09 2.19
CA THR A 122 4.11 -8.43 2.48
C THR A 122 5.39 -8.67 1.69
N LEU A 123 5.37 -8.37 0.37
CA LEU A 123 6.53 -8.51 -0.50
C LEU A 123 7.67 -7.57 -0.08
N TYR A 124 7.36 -6.31 0.22
CA TYR A 124 8.34 -5.33 0.65
C TYR A 124 9.13 -5.79 1.89
N HIS A 125 8.42 -6.25 2.92
CA HIS A 125 9.06 -6.69 4.16
C HIS A 125 9.71 -8.07 4.07
N ALA A 126 9.19 -8.96 3.23
CA ALA A 126 9.83 -10.25 2.96
C ALA A 126 11.13 -10.11 2.16
N TRP A 127 11.28 -9.02 1.37
CA TRP A 127 12.38 -8.92 0.43
C TRP A 127 13.73 -8.55 1.10
N PRO A 128 14.84 -9.17 0.68
CA PRO A 128 16.19 -8.79 1.14
C PRO A 128 16.58 -7.36 0.77
N ARG A 129 17.53 -6.77 1.50
CA ARG A 129 18.03 -5.39 1.30
C ARG A 129 18.80 -5.22 -0.02
N THR A 130 18.06 -5.19 -1.13
CA THR A 130 18.56 -5.07 -2.51
C THR A 130 17.97 -3.82 -3.18
N ALA A 131 18.48 -3.47 -4.37
CA ALA A 131 17.91 -2.37 -5.17
C ALA A 131 16.41 -2.58 -5.48
N PHE A 132 15.97 -3.84 -5.61
CA PHE A 132 14.57 -4.18 -5.83
C PHE A 132 13.67 -3.88 -4.62
N LYS A 133 14.20 -3.97 -3.39
CA LYS A 133 13.46 -3.58 -2.17
C LYS A 133 13.01 -2.13 -2.21
N SER A 134 13.79 -1.24 -2.85
CA SER A 134 13.41 0.16 -3.04
C SER A 134 12.21 0.32 -3.98
N ALA A 135 12.08 -0.53 -5.00
CA ALA A 135 10.91 -0.53 -5.88
C ALA A 135 9.67 -1.04 -5.13
N LEU A 136 9.80 -2.12 -4.36
CA LEU A 136 8.72 -2.63 -3.50
C LEU A 136 8.29 -1.60 -2.45
N GLN A 137 9.23 -0.82 -1.89
CA GLN A 137 8.93 0.27 -0.98
C GLN A 137 8.07 1.37 -1.64
N VAL A 138 8.29 1.65 -2.92
CA VAL A 138 7.47 2.61 -3.66
C VAL A 138 6.07 2.03 -3.87
N VAL A 139 5.96 0.75 -4.22
CA VAL A 139 4.66 0.06 -4.37
C VAL A 139 3.88 0.06 -3.07
N ASP A 140 4.50 -0.39 -1.97
CA ASP A 140 3.91 -0.48 -0.63
C ASP A 140 3.34 0.88 -0.16
N HIS A 141 4.16 1.93 -0.17
CA HIS A 141 3.70 3.27 0.21
C HIS A 141 2.68 3.88 -0.77
N SER A 142 2.76 3.52 -2.05
CA SER A 142 1.78 3.98 -3.06
C SER A 142 0.42 3.33 -2.85
N ALA A 143 0.41 2.06 -2.45
CA ALA A 143 -0.82 1.32 -2.21
C ALA A 143 -1.65 1.90 -1.06
N ILE A 144 -1.04 2.59 -0.10
CA ILE A 144 -1.77 3.32 0.97
C ILE A 144 -2.68 4.41 0.36
N PHE A 145 -2.18 5.20 -0.60
CA PHE A 145 -2.99 6.21 -1.28
C PHE A 145 -4.18 5.58 -2.01
N LEU A 146 -3.94 4.46 -2.68
CA LEU A 146 -4.97 3.74 -3.43
C LEU A 146 -5.99 3.09 -2.50
N LEU A 147 -5.58 2.49 -1.38
CA LEU A 147 -6.49 1.93 -0.39
C LEU A 147 -7.39 3.01 0.22
N ILE A 148 -6.83 4.18 0.56
CA ILE A 148 -7.64 5.29 1.06
C ILE A 148 -8.71 5.65 0.04
N ALA A 149 -8.37 5.90 -1.23
CA ALA A 149 -9.38 6.17 -2.27
C ALA A 149 -10.36 4.99 -2.47
N GLY A 150 -9.86 3.76 -2.41
CA GLY A 150 -10.64 2.54 -2.48
C GLY A 150 -11.71 2.45 -1.39
N THR A 151 -11.40 2.86 -0.15
CA THR A 151 -12.35 2.85 0.97
C THR A 151 -13.53 3.81 0.78
N TYR A 152 -13.35 4.89 0.01
CA TYR A 152 -14.42 5.85 -0.30
C TYR A 152 -15.33 5.36 -1.43
N THR A 153 -14.74 4.67 -2.41
CA THR A 153 -15.38 4.32 -3.68
C THR A 153 -16.74 3.63 -3.54
N PRO A 154 -16.94 2.57 -2.71
CA PRO A 154 -18.26 1.95 -2.55
C PRO A 154 -19.30 2.92 -2.00
N PHE A 155 -18.93 3.81 -1.07
CA PHE A 155 -19.86 4.76 -0.46
C PHE A 155 -20.22 5.91 -1.39
N THR A 156 -19.25 6.40 -2.19
CA THR A 156 -19.49 7.47 -3.16
C THR A 156 -20.28 7.02 -4.38
N LEU A 157 -20.12 5.75 -4.80
CA LEU A 157 -20.87 5.19 -5.93
C LEU A 157 -22.23 4.61 -5.54
N GLY A 158 -22.40 4.22 -4.27
CA GLY A 158 -23.65 3.67 -3.73
C GLY A 158 -24.48 4.70 -2.94
N PRO A 159 -24.39 4.74 -1.59
CA PRO A 159 -25.26 5.56 -0.74
C PRO A 159 -25.18 7.07 -1.01
N LEU A 160 -24.01 7.58 -1.39
CA LEU A 160 -23.82 8.99 -1.73
C LEU A 160 -23.93 9.27 -3.22
N HIS A 161 -24.52 8.35 -4.01
CA HIS A 161 -24.65 8.51 -5.45
C HIS A 161 -25.27 9.87 -5.82
N GLY A 162 -24.70 10.51 -6.85
CA GLY A 162 -25.07 11.84 -7.29
C GLY A 162 -23.91 12.83 -7.22
N PRO A 163 -24.17 14.15 -7.45
CA PRO A 163 -23.10 15.14 -7.65
C PRO A 163 -22.09 15.20 -6.50
N ARG A 164 -22.54 15.10 -5.25
CA ARG A 164 -21.66 15.14 -4.07
C ARG A 164 -20.74 13.92 -4.00
N GLY A 165 -21.28 12.72 -4.25
CA GLY A 165 -20.50 11.49 -4.31
C GLY A 165 -19.42 11.55 -5.38
N TRP A 166 -19.75 12.06 -6.58
CA TRP A 166 -18.79 12.24 -7.66
C TRP A 166 -17.69 13.25 -7.34
N VAL A 167 -18.01 14.38 -6.69
CA VAL A 167 -17.01 15.37 -6.26
C VAL A 167 -16.03 14.76 -5.27
N ILE A 168 -16.52 14.03 -4.27
CA ILE A 168 -15.66 13.36 -3.28
C ILE A 168 -14.81 12.30 -3.95
N LEU A 169 -15.41 11.46 -4.80
CA LEU A 169 -14.71 10.41 -5.54
C LEU A 169 -13.59 10.99 -6.41
N ALA A 170 -13.88 12.01 -7.20
CA ALA A 170 -12.90 12.67 -8.06
C ALA A 170 -11.76 13.28 -7.22
N LEU A 171 -12.09 13.92 -6.10
CA LEU A 171 -11.11 14.54 -5.22
C LEU A 171 -10.18 13.50 -4.57
N VAL A 172 -10.72 12.42 -3.98
CA VAL A 172 -9.88 11.39 -3.34
C VAL A 172 -9.01 10.65 -4.35
N TRP A 173 -9.52 10.35 -5.54
CA TRP A 173 -8.74 9.68 -6.58
C TRP A 173 -7.69 10.60 -7.21
N ALA A 174 -7.99 11.89 -7.40
CA ALA A 174 -6.99 12.87 -7.85
C ALA A 174 -5.85 13.00 -6.83
N LEU A 175 -6.18 13.08 -5.53
CA LEU A 175 -5.18 13.09 -4.46
C LEU A 175 -4.38 11.78 -4.40
N ALA A 176 -5.03 10.63 -4.60
CA ALA A 176 -4.36 9.34 -4.62
C ALA A 176 -3.37 9.23 -5.79
N VAL A 177 -3.79 9.56 -7.02
CA VAL A 177 -2.93 9.57 -8.21
C VAL A 177 -1.77 10.55 -8.03
N CYS A 178 -2.04 11.75 -7.51
CA CYS A 178 -1.00 12.73 -7.18
C CYS A 178 -0.01 12.16 -6.16
N GLY A 179 -0.49 11.53 -5.09
CA GLY A 179 0.32 10.86 -4.08
C GLY A 179 1.24 9.77 -4.66
N VAL A 180 0.70 8.91 -5.53
CA VAL A 180 1.47 7.87 -6.24
C VAL A 180 2.55 8.50 -7.13
N ILE A 181 2.20 9.51 -7.94
CA ILE A 181 3.17 10.20 -8.81
C ILE A 181 4.27 10.86 -7.99
N LEU A 182 3.92 11.56 -6.91
CA LEU A 182 4.89 12.22 -6.04
C LEU A 182 5.77 11.22 -5.28
N LYS A 183 5.28 10.00 -5.02
CA LYS A 183 6.05 8.94 -4.34
C LYS A 183 7.08 8.30 -5.27
N THR A 184 6.74 8.12 -6.54
CA THR A 184 7.65 7.58 -7.56
C THR A 184 8.77 8.55 -7.92
N ARG A 185 8.56 9.86 -7.74
CA ARG A 185 9.59 10.90 -7.91
C ARG A 185 10.42 11.05 -6.64
N LYS A 186 11.74 11.24 -6.75
CA LYS A 186 12.66 11.58 -5.63
C LYS A 186 12.39 12.98 -5.07
N GLY A 187 11.19 13.22 -4.52
CA GLY A 187 10.70 14.51 -4.04
C GLY A 187 10.19 14.47 -2.58
N ALA A 188 9.37 15.46 -2.21
CA ALA A 188 8.94 15.72 -0.82
C ALA A 188 8.31 14.50 -0.09
N LEU A 189 7.66 13.57 -0.81
CA LEU A 189 7.08 12.34 -0.25
C LEU A 189 8.10 11.26 0.16
N HIS A 190 9.39 11.53 -0.03
CA HIS A 190 10.45 10.76 0.62
C HIS A 190 10.58 11.10 2.11
N ARG A 191 9.98 12.21 2.58
CA ARG A 191 9.86 12.55 3.99
C ARG A 191 8.62 11.86 4.58
N PRO A 192 8.77 10.91 5.52
CA PRO A 192 7.66 10.13 6.06
C PRO A 192 6.51 10.99 6.62
N ARG A 193 6.83 12.11 7.27
CA ARG A 193 5.84 13.03 7.86
C ARG A 193 4.91 13.69 6.84
N VAL A 194 5.43 14.05 5.65
CA VAL A 194 4.63 14.69 4.60
C VAL A 194 3.65 13.69 3.98
N ALA A 195 4.13 12.47 3.70
CA ALA A 195 3.27 11.38 3.23
C ALA A 195 2.17 11.07 4.26
N MET A 196 2.53 11.00 5.54
CA MET A 196 1.58 10.74 6.62
C MET A 196 0.52 11.83 6.76
N ALA A 197 0.91 13.10 6.69
CA ALA A 197 -0.05 14.21 6.70
C ALA A 197 -1.04 14.12 5.53
N LEU A 198 -0.58 13.73 4.34
CA LEU A 198 -1.44 13.54 3.18
C LEU A 198 -2.36 12.32 3.34
N TYR A 199 -1.86 11.19 3.87
CA TYR A 199 -2.71 10.03 4.17
C TYR A 199 -3.83 10.38 5.14
N LEU A 200 -3.51 11.05 6.25
CA LEU A 200 -4.51 11.50 7.22
C LEU A 200 -5.48 12.52 6.60
N GLY A 201 -4.96 13.53 5.89
CA GLY A 201 -5.80 14.53 5.24
C GLY A 201 -6.79 13.92 4.25
N MET A 202 -6.34 12.96 3.45
CA MET A 202 -7.22 12.19 2.57
C MET A 202 -8.23 11.34 3.35
N GLY A 203 -7.79 10.64 4.41
CA GLY A 203 -8.65 9.80 5.23
C GLY A 203 -9.78 10.55 5.91
N TRP A 204 -9.55 11.79 6.34
CA TRP A 204 -10.53 12.64 7.03
C TRP A 204 -11.42 13.49 6.11
N LEU A 205 -11.22 13.43 4.78
CA LEU A 205 -12.01 14.21 3.82
C LEU A 205 -13.52 13.91 3.92
N ILE A 206 -13.89 12.69 4.30
CA ILE A 206 -15.29 12.27 4.45
C ILE A 206 -16.08 13.09 5.48
N ILE A 207 -15.41 13.78 6.42
CA ILE A 207 -16.08 14.65 7.39
C ILE A 207 -16.89 15.75 6.71
N VAL A 208 -16.44 16.25 5.55
CA VAL A 208 -17.18 17.24 4.75
C VAL A 208 -18.55 16.70 4.30
N ALA A 209 -18.67 15.38 4.18
CA ALA A 209 -19.87 14.67 3.76
C ALA A 209 -20.47 13.78 4.86
N ILE A 210 -20.13 14.01 6.14
CA ILE A 210 -20.57 13.12 7.22
C ILE A 210 -22.09 13.14 7.40
N ARG A 211 -22.73 14.31 7.27
CA ARG A 211 -24.19 14.45 7.39
C ARG A 211 -24.94 13.66 6.30
N PRO A 212 -24.69 13.88 5.00
CA PRO A 212 -25.36 13.09 3.96
C PRO A 212 -25.01 11.61 4.04
N LEU A 213 -23.79 11.25 4.48
CA LEU A 213 -23.42 9.85 4.66
C LEU A 213 -24.21 9.20 5.79
N ALA A 214 -24.27 9.84 6.96
CA ALA A 214 -25.00 9.34 8.12
C ALA A 214 -26.51 9.17 7.86
N SER A 215 -27.09 9.98 6.97
CA SER A 215 -28.48 9.82 6.54
C SER A 215 -28.68 8.72 5.49
N ALA A 216 -27.61 8.32 4.78
CA ALA A 216 -27.69 7.40 3.64
C ALA A 216 -27.30 5.95 3.98
N VAL A 217 -26.76 5.71 5.18
CA VAL A 217 -26.32 4.37 5.61
C VAL A 217 -26.89 4.02 6.99
N PRO A 218 -27.06 2.73 7.31
CA PRO A 218 -27.42 2.31 8.65
C PRO A 218 -26.42 2.77 9.71
N LEU A 219 -26.88 2.96 10.94
CA LEU A 219 -26.02 3.33 12.07
C LEU A 219 -24.85 2.34 12.25
N SER A 220 -25.09 1.04 12.06
CA SER A 220 -24.05 0.02 12.14
C SER A 220 -22.91 0.25 11.14
N THR A 221 -23.22 0.58 9.88
CA THR A 221 -22.24 0.95 8.86
C THR A 221 -21.45 2.19 9.27
N LEU A 222 -22.14 3.21 9.80
CA LEU A 222 -21.48 4.44 10.26
C LEU A 222 -20.52 4.18 11.42
N LEU A 223 -20.90 3.35 12.40
CA LEU A 223 -20.04 2.98 13.52
C LEU A 223 -18.78 2.25 13.07
N TRP A 224 -18.89 1.35 12.09
CA TRP A 224 -17.71 0.71 11.50
C TRP A 224 -16.79 1.71 10.80
N LEU A 225 -17.34 2.69 10.08
CA LEU A 225 -16.52 3.75 9.45
C LEU A 225 -15.80 4.61 10.49
N VAL A 226 -16.47 4.99 11.58
CA VAL A 226 -15.87 5.75 12.67
C VAL A 226 -14.78 4.93 13.36
N ALA A 227 -15.04 3.67 13.68
CA ALA A 227 -14.05 2.77 14.26
C ALA A 227 -12.82 2.61 13.35
N GLY A 228 -13.03 2.49 12.04
CA GLY A 228 -11.94 2.44 11.04
C GLY A 228 -11.10 3.71 11.01
N GLY A 229 -11.74 4.89 10.98
CA GLY A 229 -11.05 6.18 11.02
C GLY A 229 -10.24 6.39 12.30
N VAL A 230 -10.80 5.98 13.45
CA VAL A 230 -10.10 6.00 14.75
C VAL A 230 -8.91 5.03 14.75
N ALA A 231 -9.08 3.81 14.24
CA ALA A 231 -8.00 2.82 14.16
C ALA A 231 -6.83 3.33 13.29
N TYR A 232 -7.11 3.84 12.09
CA TYR A 232 -6.07 4.42 11.23
C TYR A 232 -5.35 5.60 11.89
N THR A 233 -6.10 6.51 12.52
CA THR A 233 -5.52 7.68 13.19
C THR A 233 -4.68 7.28 14.41
N GLY A 234 -5.18 6.34 15.22
CA GLY A 234 -4.47 5.81 16.39
C GLY A 234 -3.16 5.12 16.01
N GLY A 235 -3.14 4.40 14.87
CA GLY A 235 -1.93 3.81 14.34
C GLY A 235 -0.81 4.83 14.13
N VAL A 236 -1.12 6.07 13.71
CA VAL A 236 -0.11 7.08 13.37
C VAL A 236 0.79 7.38 14.56
N ILE A 237 0.25 7.30 15.79
CA ILE A 237 1.00 7.48 17.03
C ILE A 237 2.16 6.48 17.12
N PHE A 238 1.96 5.24 16.70
CA PHE A 238 3.00 4.21 16.70
C PHE A 238 3.95 4.37 15.52
N PHE A 239 3.44 4.74 14.34
CA PHE A 239 4.27 4.97 13.16
C PHE A 239 5.33 6.07 13.38
N VAL A 240 4.96 7.18 14.04
CA VAL A 240 5.89 8.30 14.26
C VAL A 240 6.91 8.05 15.37
N ARG A 241 6.71 7.03 16.21
CA ARG A 241 7.59 6.69 17.34
C ARG A 241 8.74 5.80 16.90
N GLU A 242 9.59 6.28 15.99
CA GLU A 242 10.65 5.53 15.30
C GLU A 242 11.69 4.82 16.21
N HIS A 243 11.77 5.20 17.50
CA HIS A 243 12.72 4.64 18.47
C HIS A 243 12.20 3.44 19.28
N VAL A 244 10.94 3.03 19.09
CA VAL A 244 10.33 1.91 19.83
C VAL A 244 10.40 0.63 18.99
N ARG A 245 10.95 -0.45 19.57
CA ARG A 245 11.02 -1.76 18.91
C ARG A 245 9.62 -2.28 18.55
N TYR A 246 9.45 -2.83 17.34
CA TYR A 246 8.18 -3.32 16.79
C TYR A 246 7.08 -2.25 16.60
N ASN A 247 7.40 -0.95 16.66
CA ASN A 247 6.44 0.13 16.41
C ASN A 247 5.69 0.00 15.06
N HIS A 248 6.39 -0.38 14.00
CA HIS A 248 5.86 -0.51 12.65
C HIS A 248 4.94 -1.72 12.53
N PHE A 249 5.26 -2.79 13.25
CA PHE A 249 4.39 -3.95 13.38
C PHE A 249 3.08 -3.56 14.09
N VAL A 250 3.15 -2.78 15.17
CA VAL A 250 1.94 -2.26 15.84
C VAL A 250 1.15 -1.36 14.88
N TRP A 251 1.82 -0.50 14.11
CA TRP A 251 1.18 0.26 13.02
C TRP A 251 0.45 -0.66 12.02
N HIS A 252 1.05 -1.77 11.59
CA HIS A 252 0.40 -2.76 10.73
C HIS A 252 -0.88 -3.33 11.35
N LEU A 253 -0.89 -3.59 12.66
CA LEU A 253 -2.09 -4.07 13.35
C LEU A 253 -3.21 -3.02 13.34
N PHE A 254 -2.89 -1.74 13.51
CA PHE A 254 -3.87 -0.65 13.39
C PHE A 254 -4.39 -0.49 11.95
N VAL A 255 -3.52 -0.60 10.95
CA VAL A 255 -3.92 -0.60 9.53
C VAL A 255 -4.85 -1.78 9.23
N LEU A 256 -4.53 -2.98 9.74
CA LEU A 256 -5.36 -4.17 9.60
C LEU A 256 -6.71 -4.01 10.29
N GLY A 257 -6.74 -3.50 11.52
CA GLY A 257 -7.98 -3.19 12.25
C GLY A 257 -8.83 -2.15 11.52
N GLY A 258 -8.20 -1.10 10.98
CA GLY A 258 -8.86 -0.08 10.16
C GLY A 258 -9.50 -0.68 8.91
N THR A 259 -8.75 -1.44 8.12
CA THR A 259 -9.27 -2.12 6.93
C THR A 259 -10.38 -3.10 7.26
N LEU A 260 -10.27 -3.85 8.36
CA LEU A 260 -11.31 -4.77 8.83
C LEU A 260 -12.61 -4.03 9.14
N CYS A 261 -12.52 -2.87 9.81
CA CYS A 261 -13.67 -2.02 10.06
C CYS A 261 -14.30 -1.53 8.74
N HIS A 262 -13.49 -1.09 7.77
CA HIS A 262 -14.00 -0.68 6.46
C HIS A 262 -14.62 -1.84 5.67
N TYR A 263 -14.04 -3.04 5.75
CA TYR A 263 -14.61 -4.26 5.17
C TYR A 263 -16.00 -4.53 5.73
N PHE A 264 -16.15 -4.51 7.07
CA PHE A 264 -17.45 -4.69 7.70
C PHE A 264 -18.41 -3.53 7.45
N ALA A 265 -17.93 -2.29 7.28
CA ALA A 265 -18.77 -1.18 6.87
C ALA A 265 -19.40 -1.45 5.49
N VAL A 266 -18.59 -1.87 4.51
CA VAL A 266 -19.08 -2.20 3.16
C VAL A 266 -19.99 -3.42 3.19
N LEU A 267 -19.64 -4.47 3.96
CA LEU A 267 -20.44 -5.68 4.07
C LEU A 267 -21.79 -5.44 4.76
N THR A 268 -21.79 -4.71 5.89
CA THR A 268 -23.03 -4.38 6.62
C THR A 268 -23.95 -3.51 5.80
N TYR A 269 -23.41 -2.56 5.03
CA TYR A 269 -24.21 -1.83 4.06
C TYR A 269 -24.72 -2.81 3.00
N ALA A 270 -23.87 -3.64 2.39
CA ALA A 270 -24.29 -4.60 1.37
C ALA A 270 -25.46 -5.51 1.81
N THR A 271 -25.51 -5.91 3.09
CA THR A 271 -26.53 -6.81 3.63
C THR A 271 -27.67 -6.13 4.40
N SER A 272 -27.62 -4.82 4.62
CA SER A 272 -28.70 -4.10 5.30
C SER A 272 -29.97 -4.05 4.44
N THR A 273 -31.12 -4.26 5.05
CA THR A 273 -32.42 -4.07 4.41
C THR A 273 -32.59 -2.61 4.01
N VAL A 274 -32.94 -2.37 2.74
CA VAL A 274 -33.38 -1.05 2.28
C VAL A 274 -34.71 -0.78 2.99
N ALA A 275 -34.72 0.19 3.90
CA ALA A 275 -35.96 0.71 4.49
C ALA A 275 -36.69 1.57 3.46
#